data_AF-A0A7C1AHM8-F1
#
_entry.id   AF-A0A7C1AHM8-F1
#
_cell.length_a   1.000
_cell.length_b   1.000
_cell.length_c   1.000
_cell.angle_alpha   90.00
_cell.angle_beta   90.00
_cell.angle_gamma   90.00
#
_symmetry.space_group_name_H-M   'P 1'
#
loop_
_entity.id
_entity.type
_entity.pdbx_description
1 polymer ?
#
loop_
_entity_poly.entity_id
_entity_poly.type
_entity_poly.pdbx_seq_one_letter_code
_entity_poly.pdbx_strand_id
1 'polypeptide(L)'
;MKDRLKKVVGYFAIRTGTMNIVCDGDACVIAGSHKALTKYISKLIGDNPVDYSIKKTRYGEILQGMRMGGVYAFDNKAYNKFLPLAKADGMPSVEFKIEDDPKPHKDAVRLMRVKWFDTA
;
A
#
# COMPACT_ATOMS: atom_id res chain seq x y z
N MET A 1 -14.19 17.34 0.03
CA MET A 1 -12.73 17.11 -0.17
C MET A 1 -12.02 16.73 1.14
N LYS A 2 -12.07 17.56 2.20
CA LYS A 2 -11.38 17.29 3.49
C LYS A 2 -11.79 15.98 4.19
N ASP A 3 -13.04 15.53 4.05
CA ASP A 3 -13.49 14.28 4.69
C ASP A 3 -12.94 13.02 4.02
N ARG A 4 -12.67 13.03 2.71
CA ARG A 4 -12.07 11.90 2.02
C ARG A 4 -10.66 11.61 2.52
N LEU A 5 -9.87 12.66 2.73
CA LEU A 5 -8.48 12.57 3.23
C LEU A 5 -8.39 11.84 4.58
N LYS A 6 -9.42 11.94 5.41
CA LYS A 6 -9.46 11.30 6.73
C LYS A 6 -9.86 9.82 6.68
N LYS A 7 -10.38 9.31 5.55
CA LYS A 7 -10.87 7.93 5.46
C LYS A 7 -9.71 6.95 5.58
N VAL A 8 -9.87 5.96 6.46
CA VAL A 8 -8.90 4.88 6.66
C VAL A 8 -8.98 3.92 5.49
N VAL A 9 -7.86 3.77 4.78
CA VAL A 9 -7.74 2.86 3.63
C VAL A 9 -7.24 1.49 4.10
N GLY A 10 -6.25 1.47 4.99
CA GLY A 10 -5.65 0.22 5.41
C GLY A 10 -4.67 0.39 6.56
N TYR A 11 -3.66 -0.46 6.55
CA TYR A 11 -2.61 -0.55 7.55
C TYR A 11 -1.26 -0.69 6.86
N PHE A 12 -0.25 -0.04 7.41
CA PHE A 12 1.15 -0.20 7.05
C PHE A 12 1.94 -0.59 8.29
N ALA A 13 3.16 -1.07 8.08
CA ALA A 13 4.06 -1.45 9.17
C ALA A 13 5.34 -0.64 9.08
N ILE A 14 5.84 -0.22 10.24
CA ILE A 14 7.14 0.43 10.39
C ILE A 14 7.98 -0.50 11.25
N ARG A 15 9.23 -0.77 10.83
CA ARG A 15 10.17 -1.52 11.66
C ARG A 15 10.44 -0.76 12.96
N THR A 16 10.23 -1.43 14.10
CA THR A 16 10.36 -0.83 15.44
C THR A 16 11.74 -0.20 15.62
N GLY A 17 11.78 1.02 16.17
CA GLY A 17 13.02 1.78 16.36
C GLY A 17 13.55 2.45 15.09
N THR A 18 12.84 2.37 13.96
CA THR A 18 13.23 3.00 12.69
C THR A 18 12.07 3.76 12.05
N MET A 19 12.34 4.44 10.94
CA MET A 19 11.31 4.99 10.05
C MET A 19 11.06 4.11 8.81
N ASN A 20 11.62 2.90 8.78
CA ASN A 20 11.55 2.05 7.60
C ASN A 20 10.17 1.38 7.51
N ILE A 21 9.43 1.73 6.47
CA ILE A 21 8.14 1.12 6.14
C ILE A 21 8.38 -0.23 5.46
N VAL A 22 7.49 -1.20 5.72
CA VAL A 22 7.50 -2.48 5.01
C VAL A 22 7.11 -2.26 3.55
N CYS A 23 8.03 -2.61 2.65
CA CYS A 23 7.85 -2.54 1.19
C CYS A 23 8.02 -3.93 0.55
N ASP A 24 7.38 -4.13 -0.60
CA ASP A 24 7.64 -5.23 -1.53
C ASP A 24 8.30 -4.63 -2.78
N GLY A 25 9.60 -4.87 -2.95
CA GLY A 25 10.43 -4.14 -3.91
C GLY A 25 10.46 -2.64 -3.60
N ASP A 26 10.00 -1.82 -4.54
CA ASP A 26 9.94 -0.35 -4.44
C ASP A 26 8.63 0.16 -3.81
N ALA A 27 7.67 -0.71 -3.52
CA ALA A 27 6.30 -0.32 -3.18
C ALA A 27 5.95 -0.57 -1.71
N CYS A 28 5.50 0.47 -1.00
CA CYS A 28 5.02 0.39 0.39
C CYS A 28 3.74 -0.44 0.48
N VAL A 29 3.70 -1.42 1.39
CA VAL A 29 2.59 -2.37 1.48
C VAL A 29 1.47 -1.82 2.37
N ILE A 30 0.25 -1.82 1.83
CA ILE A 30 -0.97 -1.39 2.50
C ILE A 30 -1.98 -2.53 2.50
N ALA A 31 -2.26 -3.10 3.68
CA ALA A 31 -3.26 -4.15 3.83
C ALA A 31 -4.57 -3.60 4.40
N GLY A 32 -5.70 -4.17 4.00
CA GLY A 32 -7.03 -3.74 4.44
C GLY A 32 -7.38 -4.20 5.87
N SER A 33 -6.50 -4.96 6.52
CA SER A 33 -6.62 -5.40 7.92
C SER A 33 -5.26 -5.64 8.58
N HIS A 34 -5.21 -5.48 9.90
CA HIS A 34 -4.04 -5.78 10.71
C HIS A 34 -3.57 -7.24 10.53
N LYS A 35 -4.50 -8.21 10.60
CA LYS A 35 -4.19 -9.64 10.44
C LYS A 35 -3.56 -9.97 9.07
N ALA A 36 -4.08 -9.37 8.00
CA ALA A 36 -3.53 -9.58 6.66
C ALA A 36 -2.09 -9.03 6.55
N LEU A 37 -1.84 -7.85 7.11
CA LEU A 37 -0.50 -7.26 7.12
C LEU A 37 0.49 -8.11 7.94
N THR A 38 0.12 -8.52 9.14
CA THR A 38 0.96 -9.38 9.99
C THR A 38 1.31 -10.70 9.27
N LYS A 39 0.31 -11.35 8.65
CA LYS A 39 0.51 -12.59 7.89
C LYS A 39 1.41 -12.39 6.67
N TYR A 40 1.36 -11.23 6.03
CA TYR A 40 2.20 -10.92 4.89
C TYR A 40 3.64 -10.63 5.33
N ILE A 41 3.82 -9.82 6.37
CA ILE A 41 5.12 -9.56 7.01
C ILE A 41 5.79 -10.86 7.42
N SER A 42 5.09 -11.75 8.15
CA SER A 42 5.68 -13.03 8.59
C SER A 42 6.19 -13.91 7.44
N LYS A 43 5.65 -13.73 6.23
CA LYS A 43 6.13 -14.45 5.03
C LYS A 43 7.34 -13.78 4.38
N LEU A 44 7.49 -12.46 4.51
CA LEU A 44 8.63 -11.71 3.98
C LEU A 44 9.91 -11.90 4.79
N ILE A 45 9.82 -11.90 6.12
CA ILE A 45 11.00 -11.94 7.02
C ILE A 45 11.52 -13.36 7.28
N GLY A 46 10.74 -14.40 6.96
CA GLY A 46 11.10 -15.79 7.28
C GLY A 46 11.35 -15.98 8.77
N ASP A 47 12.44 -16.68 9.11
CA ASP A 47 12.79 -17.03 10.50
C ASP A 47 13.53 -15.90 11.27
N ASN A 48 13.72 -14.73 10.66
CA ASN A 48 14.38 -13.61 11.34
C ASN A 48 13.34 -12.73 12.05
N PRO A 49 13.24 -12.78 13.39
CA PRO A 49 12.31 -11.95 14.12
C PRO A 49 12.72 -10.49 14.00
N VAL A 50 11.87 -9.70 13.35
CA VAL A 50 11.98 -8.24 13.31
C VAL A 50 10.67 -7.69 13.86
N ASP A 51 10.77 -6.81 14.86
CA ASP A 51 9.60 -6.16 15.42
C ASP A 51 9.07 -5.07 14.49
N TYR A 52 7.75 -5.02 14.36
CA TYR A 52 7.05 -3.99 13.57
C TYR A 52 5.93 -3.35 14.38
N SER A 53 5.80 -2.03 14.23
CA SER A 53 4.63 -1.27 14.65
C SER A 53 3.65 -1.18 13.49
N ILE A 54 2.46 -1.77 13.65
CA ILE A 54 1.39 -1.68 12.66
C ILE A 54 0.53 -0.45 12.94
N LYS A 55 0.37 0.41 11.94
CA LYS A 55 -0.39 1.65 12.02
C LYS A 55 -1.49 1.69 10.96
N LYS A 56 -2.63 2.26 11.32
CA LYS A 56 -3.67 2.61 10.33
C LYS A 56 -3.12 3.68 9.41
N THR A 57 -3.46 3.60 8.13
CA THR A 57 -3.19 4.67 7.18
C THR A 57 -4.47 5.19 6.54
N ARG A 58 -4.50 6.50 6.34
CA ARG A 58 -5.59 7.25 5.74
C ARG A 58 -5.25 7.60 4.29
N TYR A 59 -6.28 7.84 3.52
CA TYR A 59 -6.16 8.21 2.12
C TYR A 59 -5.28 9.45 1.90
N GLY A 60 -5.39 10.48 2.76
CA GLY A 60 -4.54 11.68 2.65
C GLY A 60 -3.05 11.42 2.87
N GLU A 61 -2.70 10.48 3.75
CA GLU A 61 -1.30 10.09 4.02
C GLU A 61 -0.71 9.35 2.83
N ILE A 62 -1.50 8.44 2.23
CA ILE A 62 -1.13 7.71 1.01
C ILE A 62 -0.93 8.70 -0.14
N LEU A 63 -1.86 9.63 -0.34
CA LEU A 63 -1.73 10.66 -1.38
C LEU A 63 -0.48 11.52 -1.20
N GLN A 64 -0.18 11.91 0.04
CA GLN A 64 1.01 12.69 0.33
C GLN A 64 2.28 11.91 -0.04
N GLY A 65 2.37 10.64 0.34
CA GLY A 65 3.52 9.81 -0.04
C GLY A 65 3.61 9.57 -1.54
N MET A 66 2.48 9.39 -2.24
CA MET A 66 2.45 9.28 -3.70
C MET A 66 2.97 10.56 -4.39
N ARG A 67 2.60 11.75 -3.90
CA ARG A 67 3.12 13.03 -4.40
C ARG A 67 4.62 13.21 -4.18
N MET A 68 5.18 12.51 -3.18
CA MET A 68 6.62 12.47 -2.93
C MET A 68 7.33 11.39 -3.76
N GLY A 69 6.64 10.75 -4.71
CA GLY A 69 7.19 9.68 -5.55
C GLY A 69 7.10 8.27 -4.94
N GLY A 70 6.42 8.11 -3.81
CA GLY A 70 6.23 6.83 -3.16
C GLY A 70 5.34 5.89 -3.97
N VAL A 71 5.82 4.67 -4.21
CA VAL A 71 5.04 3.60 -4.84
C VAL A 71 4.31 2.81 -3.74
N TYR A 72 3.08 2.39 -4.01
CA TYR A 72 2.25 1.66 -3.05
C TYR A 72 1.73 0.36 -3.63
N ALA A 73 1.56 -0.61 -2.75
CA ALA A 73 1.11 -1.95 -3.04
C ALA A 73 -0.07 -2.29 -2.12
N PHE A 74 -1.26 -2.45 -2.69
CA PHE A 74 -2.49 -2.66 -1.91
C PHE A 74 -2.93 -4.11 -1.91
N ASP A 75 -3.55 -4.59 -0.82
CA ASP A 75 -4.43 -5.75 -0.90
C ASP A 75 -5.80 -5.42 -1.48
N ASN A 76 -6.54 -6.45 -1.91
CA ASN A 76 -7.86 -6.26 -2.50
C ASN A 76 -8.79 -5.43 -1.58
N LYS A 77 -8.70 -5.63 -0.25
CA LYS A 77 -9.54 -4.91 0.72
C LYS A 77 -9.14 -3.45 0.87
N ALA A 78 -7.85 -3.12 0.88
CA ALA A 78 -7.35 -1.75 0.91
C ALA A 78 -7.59 -1.05 -0.44
N TYR A 79 -7.37 -1.75 -1.54
CA TYR A 79 -7.57 -1.24 -2.89
C TYR A 79 -9.04 -0.85 -3.12
N ASN A 80 -10.00 -1.69 -2.74
CA ASN A 80 -11.43 -1.38 -2.85
C ASN A 80 -11.86 -0.16 -2.01
N LYS A 81 -11.10 0.19 -0.97
CA LYS A 81 -11.31 1.43 -0.21
C LYS A 81 -10.60 2.63 -0.83
N PHE A 82 -9.42 2.42 -1.40
CA PHE A 82 -8.60 3.45 -2.02
C PHE A 82 -9.19 3.95 -3.34
N LEU A 83 -9.51 3.02 -4.25
CA LEU A 83 -9.94 3.31 -5.62
C LEU A 83 -11.10 4.31 -5.74
N PRO A 84 -12.22 4.18 -5.00
CA PRO A 84 -13.31 5.16 -5.11
C PRO A 84 -12.91 6.55 -4.60
N LEU A 85 -11.96 6.66 -3.68
CA LEU A 85 -11.45 7.95 -3.19
C LEU A 85 -10.53 8.60 -4.22
N ALA A 86 -9.63 7.80 -4.82
CA ALA A 86 -8.74 8.21 -5.88
C ALA A 86 -9.50 8.69 -7.12
N LYS A 87 -10.50 7.93 -7.58
CA LYS A 87 -11.37 8.31 -8.71
C LYS A 87 -12.13 9.61 -8.43
N ALA A 88 -12.63 9.78 -7.21
CA ALA A 88 -13.34 11.00 -6.80
C ALA A 88 -12.44 12.26 -6.68
N ASP A 89 -11.12 12.07 -6.65
CA ASP A 89 -10.12 13.15 -6.69
C ASP A 89 -9.55 13.37 -8.10
N GLY A 90 -10.07 12.67 -9.11
CA GLY A 90 -9.59 12.78 -10.49
C GLY A 90 -8.21 12.20 -10.72
N MET A 91 -7.74 11.32 -9.83
CA MET A 91 -6.45 10.66 -10.00
C MET A 91 -6.49 9.80 -11.28
N PRO A 92 -5.57 10.03 -12.24
CA PRO A 92 -5.43 9.17 -13.40
C PRO A 92 -4.93 7.80 -12.92
N SER A 93 -5.85 6.84 -12.79
CA SER A 93 -5.50 5.48 -12.42
C SER A 93 -5.17 4.69 -13.69
N VAL A 94 -3.90 4.38 -13.92
CA VAL A 94 -3.56 3.26 -14.80
C VAL A 94 -3.84 1.99 -13.99
N GLU A 95 -4.96 1.33 -14.28
CA GLU A 95 -5.21 0.01 -13.73
C GLU A 95 -4.21 -0.96 -14.37
N PHE A 96 -3.13 -1.32 -13.66
CA PHE A 96 -2.23 -2.38 -14.10
C PHE A 96 -3.06 -3.65 -14.30
N LYS A 97 -3.14 -4.11 -15.56
CA LYS A 97 -3.75 -5.39 -15.88
C LYS A 97 -2.82 -6.48 -15.34
N ILE A 98 -3.43 -7.43 -14.64
CA ILE A 98 -2.79 -8.45 -13.78
C ILE A 98 -1.91 -9.44 -14.57
N GLU A 99 -1.92 -9.37 -15.90
CA GLU A 99 -1.31 -10.35 -16.79
C GLU A 99 0.20 -10.15 -17.01
N ASP A 100 0.77 -9.00 -16.61
CA ASP A 100 2.15 -8.60 -16.97
C ASP A 100 3.22 -8.76 -15.87
N ASP A 101 2.93 -9.35 -14.69
CA ASP A 101 3.98 -9.55 -13.66
C ASP A 101 3.80 -10.89 -12.90
N PRO A 102 4.76 -11.83 -12.95
CA PRO A 102 4.74 -13.00 -12.09
C PRO A 102 4.73 -12.54 -10.63
N LYS A 103 3.77 -13.04 -9.84
CA LYS A 103 3.76 -12.79 -8.39
C LYS A 103 5.15 -13.14 -7.84
N PRO A 104 5.85 -12.22 -7.14
CA PRO A 104 7.15 -12.55 -6.53
C PRO A 104 7.04 -13.69 -5.51
N HIS A 105 5.82 -13.94 -4.99
CA HIS A 105 5.52 -15.08 -4.13
C HIS A 105 4.08 -15.60 -4.34
N LYS A 106 3.84 -16.91 -4.16
CA LYS A 106 2.50 -17.55 -4.32
C LYS A 106 1.41 -16.93 -3.45
N ASP A 107 1.80 -16.42 -2.29
CA ASP A 107 0.95 -15.75 -1.31
C ASP A 107 1.00 -14.23 -1.41
N ALA A 108 1.68 -13.69 -2.43
CA ALA A 108 1.68 -12.27 -2.67
C ALA A 108 0.24 -11.82 -2.88
N VAL A 109 -0.12 -10.83 -2.07
CA VAL A 109 -1.29 -10.02 -2.28
C VAL A 109 -1.23 -9.44 -3.69
N ARG A 110 -2.36 -9.35 -4.41
CA ARG A 110 -2.38 -8.71 -5.74
C ARG A 110 -2.06 -7.23 -5.60
N LEU A 111 -0.82 -6.85 -5.91
CA LEU A 111 -0.32 -5.49 -5.80
C LEU A 111 -0.70 -4.71 -7.06
N MET A 112 -1.39 -3.58 -6.91
CA MET A 112 -1.46 -2.58 -7.98
C MET A 112 -0.47 -1.48 -7.68
N ARG A 113 0.52 -1.32 -8.56
CA ARG A 113 1.36 -0.13 -8.57
C ARG A 113 0.55 1.02 -9.15
N VAL A 114 0.56 2.18 -8.53
CA VAL A 114 0.02 3.41 -9.13
C VAL A 114 1.20 4.32 -9.37
N LYS A 115 1.54 4.57 -10.65
CA LYS A 115 2.53 5.59 -11.02
C LYS A 115 1.79 6.90 -11.29
N TRP A 116 2.20 7.95 -10.60
CA TRP A 116 1.82 9.30 -10.96
C TRP A 116 2.65 9.71 -12.18
N PHE A 117 1.99 10.07 -13.26
CA PHE A 117 2.64 10.76 -14.38
C PHE A 117 2.38 12.25 -14.18
N ASP A 118 3.45 13.02 -14.01
CA ASP A 118 3.35 14.46 -14.20
C ASP A 118 3.15 14.70 -15.70
N THR A 119 1.93 15.08 -16.08
CA THR A 119 1.70 15.71 -17.37
C THR A 119 2.23 17.13 -17.26
N ALA A 120 3.53 17.29 -17.54
CA ALA A 120 4.10 18.58 -17.91
C ALA A 120 3.44 19.11 -19.19
#